data_AF-A0A2R7KQL1-F1
#
_entry.id   AF-A0A2R7KQL1-F1
#
_cell.length_a   1.000
_cell.length_b   1.000
_cell.length_c   1.000
_cell.angle_alpha   90.00
_cell.angle_beta   90.00
_cell.angle_gamma   90.00
#
_symmetry.space_group_name_H-M   'P 1'
#
loop_
_entity.id
_entity.type
_entity.pdbx_description
1 polymer ?
#
loop_
_entity_poly.entity_id
_entity_poly.type
_entity_poly.pdbx_seq_one_letter_code
_entity_poly.pdbx_strand_id
1 'polypeptide(L)'
;IKLEKIIKPNIGVLTNIGSAHDEGFQNLEQKINEKLLLFKNATTIIYQKNQLVDQCLEVFCERYPLKDRALFSWSFTDNTADVFILERENTNETTTIQYQYQSEFFDLKIPFSDSASVENAISCLLVLLYFKYDFDTIQNRVQMLYPVQMRLEVKNGINNCSIIDDSYSSDFQSLKIALDFLESQQKKNATKTVILSDIFQSGFSNEELYSKVAQLISDNNVNRVIGIGATISSFAGKFSNCITFQNTAEFIAQFESLNFNSETILIKGARSFQFEEIVALLEEKTHETVLEINLDSISHNLNYYKSKLADDVKIMVMVKAFGYGNGGLEIAKLLEHHKVDYLGVAFADEGISLKNGGIKLPIMVLNPESTSFPSIIQYQLEPEIYSIKGLKAFLKIAEERKLKNFPIHIKLDTGMHRLGFEENTL
;
A
#
# COMPACT_ATOMS: atom_id res chain seq x y z
N ILE A 1 -1.08 -5.83 -30.00
CA ILE A 1 0.25 -5.18 -30.04
C ILE A 1 1.26 -6.17 -29.45
N LYS A 2 2.39 -6.49 -30.12
CA LYS A 2 3.37 -7.48 -29.62
C LYS A 2 4.27 -6.83 -28.56
N LEU A 3 3.99 -7.10 -27.27
CA LEU A 3 4.63 -6.48 -26.10
C LEU A 3 6.17 -6.56 -26.11
N GLU A 4 6.73 -7.67 -26.56
CA GLU A 4 8.18 -7.88 -26.65
C GLU A 4 8.90 -6.76 -27.41
N LYS A 5 8.34 -6.30 -28.54
CA LYS A 5 8.95 -5.25 -29.37
C LYS A 5 9.01 -3.89 -28.68
N ILE A 6 8.13 -3.68 -27.70
CA ILE A 6 8.03 -2.45 -26.92
C ILE A 6 8.95 -2.53 -25.70
N ILE A 7 8.84 -3.61 -24.94
CA ILE A 7 9.54 -3.77 -23.65
C ILE A 7 11.03 -4.07 -23.88
N LYS A 8 11.36 -4.90 -24.88
CA LYS A 8 12.73 -5.37 -25.18
C LYS A 8 13.49 -5.81 -23.91
N PRO A 9 12.97 -6.81 -23.18
CA PRO A 9 13.50 -7.16 -21.87
C PRO A 9 14.90 -7.79 -21.98
N ASN A 10 15.82 -7.38 -21.10
CA ASN A 10 17.12 -8.03 -20.92
C ASN A 10 17.01 -9.30 -20.07
N ILE A 11 16.11 -9.30 -19.08
CA ILE A 11 15.86 -10.41 -18.16
C ILE A 11 14.40 -10.80 -18.28
N GLY A 12 14.13 -12.06 -18.59
CA GLY A 12 12.80 -12.65 -18.55
C GLY A 12 12.62 -13.43 -17.25
N VAL A 13 11.47 -13.25 -16.59
CA VAL A 13 11.09 -14.07 -15.43
C VAL A 13 9.81 -14.81 -15.79
N LEU A 14 9.92 -16.12 -15.90
CA LEU A 14 8.80 -17.03 -16.06
C LEU A 14 8.36 -17.48 -14.67
N THR A 15 7.32 -16.84 -14.15
CA THR A 15 6.67 -17.22 -12.89
C THR A 15 5.91 -18.54 -13.04
N ASN A 16 5.05 -18.88 -12.07
CA ASN A 16 4.23 -20.08 -12.15
C ASN A 16 3.35 -20.12 -13.43
N ILE A 17 3.37 -21.27 -14.10
CA ILE A 17 2.49 -21.62 -15.22
C ILE A 17 1.25 -22.34 -14.68
N GLY A 18 0.33 -21.59 -14.07
CA GLY A 18 -0.98 -22.10 -13.65
C GLY A 18 -1.95 -22.26 -14.82
N SER A 19 -3.22 -22.62 -14.56
CA SER A 19 -4.26 -22.85 -15.61
C SER A 19 -5.00 -21.58 -16.10
N ALA A 20 -4.51 -20.40 -15.74
CA ALA A 20 -5.15 -19.13 -16.13
C ALA A 20 -5.00 -18.89 -17.64
N HIS A 21 -6.09 -18.62 -18.37
CA HIS A 21 -6.13 -18.40 -19.84
C HIS A 21 -5.77 -19.60 -20.73
N ASP A 22 -5.99 -20.82 -20.27
CA ASP A 22 -5.82 -22.04 -21.09
C ASP A 22 -6.63 -22.03 -22.42
N GLU A 23 -7.66 -21.20 -22.59
CA GLU A 23 -8.56 -21.15 -23.79
C GLU A 23 -7.83 -20.69 -25.02
N GLY A 24 -6.81 -19.84 -24.83
CA GLY A 24 -5.98 -19.38 -25.92
C GLY A 24 -5.03 -20.44 -26.45
N PHE A 25 -4.95 -21.61 -25.79
CA PHE A 25 -3.91 -22.61 -25.99
C PHE A 25 -4.49 -24.02 -26.08
N GLN A 26 -3.99 -24.80 -27.03
CA GLN A 26 -4.37 -26.20 -27.23
C GLN A 26 -3.85 -27.09 -26.09
N ASN A 27 -2.73 -26.71 -25.47
CA ASN A 27 -2.10 -27.42 -24.37
C ASN A 27 -1.14 -26.50 -23.59
N LEU A 28 -0.65 -26.99 -22.45
CA LEU A 28 0.27 -26.29 -21.57
C LEU A 28 1.60 -25.93 -22.27
N GLU A 29 2.07 -26.81 -23.16
CA GLU A 29 3.28 -26.59 -23.97
C GLU A 29 3.14 -25.35 -24.87
N GLN A 30 2.02 -25.21 -25.59
CA GLN A 30 1.76 -24.04 -26.43
C GLN A 30 1.70 -22.75 -25.60
N LYS A 31 1.13 -22.82 -24.40
CA LYS A 31 1.06 -21.68 -23.48
C LYS A 31 2.44 -21.24 -23.00
N ILE A 32 3.30 -22.18 -22.64
CA ILE A 32 4.69 -21.89 -22.26
C ILE A 32 5.41 -21.26 -23.46
N ASN A 33 5.31 -21.89 -24.63
CA ASN A 33 5.92 -21.41 -25.87
C ASN A 33 5.48 -19.98 -26.23
N GLU A 34 4.20 -19.65 -26.07
CA GLU A 34 3.69 -18.29 -26.33
C GLU A 34 4.25 -17.27 -25.31
N LYS A 35 4.29 -17.62 -24.02
CA LYS A 35 4.89 -16.76 -22.99
C LYS A 35 6.39 -16.52 -23.23
N LEU A 36 7.12 -17.55 -23.65
CA LEU A 36 8.54 -17.46 -23.99
C LEU A 36 8.81 -16.50 -25.16
N LEU A 37 7.82 -16.23 -26.04
CA LEU A 37 7.99 -15.23 -27.11
C LEU A 37 8.28 -13.81 -26.58
N LEU A 38 8.03 -13.52 -25.30
CA LEU A 38 8.44 -12.27 -24.66
C LEU A 38 9.96 -12.16 -24.44
N PHE A 39 10.67 -13.29 -24.43
CA PHE A 39 12.07 -13.39 -24.02
C PHE A 39 13.05 -13.64 -25.17
N LYS A 40 12.61 -13.41 -26.43
CA LYS A 40 13.43 -13.68 -27.63
C LYS A 40 14.81 -13.05 -27.56
N ASN A 41 14.87 -11.82 -27.05
CA ASN A 41 16.08 -11.03 -26.94
C ASN A 41 16.61 -10.94 -25.50
N ALA A 42 16.04 -11.69 -24.56
CA ALA A 42 16.49 -11.70 -23.17
C ALA A 42 17.80 -12.51 -23.06
N THR A 43 18.79 -11.91 -22.41
CA THR A 43 20.09 -12.54 -22.11
C THR A 43 19.98 -13.47 -20.92
N THR A 44 18.96 -13.33 -20.08
CA THR A 44 18.73 -14.19 -18.93
C THR A 44 17.26 -14.59 -18.85
N ILE A 45 16.99 -15.87 -18.59
CA ILE A 45 15.64 -16.36 -18.32
C ILE A 45 15.65 -17.05 -16.96
N ILE A 46 14.85 -16.50 -16.05
CA ILE A 46 14.63 -17.03 -14.70
C ILE A 46 13.34 -17.83 -14.71
N TYR A 47 13.34 -19.04 -14.18
CA TYR A 47 12.16 -19.91 -14.23
C TYR A 47 12.15 -21.00 -13.14
N GLN A 48 10.98 -21.57 -12.89
CA GLN A 48 10.85 -22.78 -12.08
C GLN A 48 11.12 -24.02 -12.94
N LYS A 49 12.14 -24.79 -12.56
CA LYS A 49 12.57 -26.01 -13.27
C LYS A 49 11.53 -27.10 -13.13
N ASN A 50 11.06 -27.59 -14.27
CA ASN A 50 10.27 -28.82 -14.39
C ASN A 50 10.46 -29.39 -15.81
N GLN A 51 10.14 -30.68 -15.97
CA GLN A 51 10.37 -31.41 -17.22
C GLN A 51 9.79 -30.72 -18.46
N LEU A 52 8.56 -30.20 -18.36
CA LEU A 52 7.88 -29.58 -19.50
C LEU A 52 8.48 -28.22 -19.86
N VAL A 53 8.78 -27.38 -18.86
CA VAL A 53 9.38 -26.06 -19.09
C VAL A 53 10.79 -26.18 -19.63
N ASP A 54 11.59 -27.14 -19.15
CA ASP A 54 12.93 -27.42 -19.69
C ASP A 54 12.87 -27.81 -21.18
N GLN A 55 11.96 -28.72 -21.55
CA GLN A 55 11.74 -29.11 -22.95
C GLN A 55 11.35 -27.92 -23.83
N CYS A 56 10.43 -27.07 -23.35
CA CYS A 56 10.03 -25.87 -24.08
C CYS A 56 11.19 -24.86 -24.22
N LEU A 57 12.00 -24.69 -23.17
CA LEU A 57 13.14 -23.77 -23.17
C LEU A 57 14.25 -24.25 -24.10
N GLU A 58 14.51 -25.56 -24.20
CA GLU A 58 15.46 -26.15 -25.13
C GLU A 58 15.09 -25.80 -26.58
N VAL A 59 13.86 -26.13 -26.98
CA VAL A 59 13.32 -25.80 -28.31
C VAL A 59 13.31 -24.29 -28.57
N PHE A 60 12.97 -23.50 -27.55
CA PHE A 60 12.97 -22.04 -27.65
C PHE A 60 14.37 -21.46 -27.86
N CYS A 61 15.39 -21.99 -27.18
CA CYS A 61 16.78 -21.55 -27.32
C CYS A 61 17.37 -21.95 -28.67
N GLU A 62 17.04 -23.12 -29.19
CA GLU A 62 17.41 -23.53 -30.56
C GLU A 62 16.77 -22.60 -31.62
N ARG A 63 15.50 -22.24 -31.43
CA ARG A 63 14.75 -21.39 -32.38
C ARG A 63 15.17 -19.92 -32.33
N TYR A 64 15.57 -19.43 -31.17
CA TYR A 64 15.98 -18.04 -30.94
C TYR A 64 17.38 -18.00 -30.29
N PRO A 65 18.43 -18.37 -31.05
CA PRO A 65 19.77 -18.51 -30.50
C PRO A 65 20.34 -17.15 -30.09
N LEU A 66 20.94 -17.13 -28.91
CA LEU A 66 21.67 -16.00 -28.34
C LEU A 66 22.96 -16.53 -27.76
N LYS A 67 24.08 -15.91 -28.14
CA LYS A 67 25.43 -16.40 -27.82
C LYS A 67 25.66 -16.57 -26.31
N ASP A 68 25.11 -15.66 -25.52
CA ASP A 68 25.37 -15.56 -24.08
C ASP A 68 24.06 -15.65 -23.26
N ARG A 69 23.07 -16.43 -23.71
CA ARG A 69 21.83 -16.61 -22.94
C ARG A 69 22.08 -17.51 -21.72
N ALA A 70 21.84 -16.98 -20.54
CA ALA A 70 21.86 -17.71 -19.28
C ALA A 70 20.45 -18.18 -18.89
N LEU A 71 20.32 -19.45 -18.53
CA LEU A 71 19.14 -20.01 -17.89
C LEU A 71 19.43 -20.10 -16.40
N PHE A 72 18.56 -19.53 -15.56
CA PHE A 72 18.75 -19.49 -14.11
C PHE A 72 17.49 -20.02 -13.41
N SER A 73 17.61 -21.15 -12.74
CA SER A 73 16.48 -22.02 -12.42
C SER A 73 16.34 -22.29 -10.94
N TRP A 74 15.11 -22.52 -10.49
CA TRP A 74 14.84 -22.99 -9.13
C TRP A 74 13.87 -24.17 -9.10
N SER A 75 13.96 -25.01 -8.07
CA SER A 75 13.05 -26.14 -7.90
C SER A 75 12.87 -26.56 -6.45
N PHE A 76 11.72 -27.15 -6.15
CA PHE A 76 11.47 -27.88 -4.90
C PHE A 76 11.87 -29.36 -4.99
N THR A 77 12.01 -29.91 -6.20
CA THR A 77 12.12 -31.37 -6.40
C THR A 77 13.36 -31.77 -7.20
N ASP A 78 13.92 -30.85 -7.99
CA ASP A 78 15.10 -31.10 -8.82
C ASP A 78 16.33 -30.39 -8.25
N ASN A 79 17.23 -31.17 -7.65
CA ASN A 79 18.47 -30.67 -7.05
C ASN A 79 19.55 -30.25 -8.07
N THR A 80 19.28 -30.41 -9.37
CA THR A 80 20.14 -29.88 -10.45
C THR A 80 19.81 -28.45 -10.82
N ALA A 81 18.75 -27.87 -10.24
CA ALA A 81 18.44 -26.45 -10.38
C ALA A 81 19.54 -25.58 -9.76
N ASP A 82 19.71 -24.36 -10.26
CA ASP A 82 20.72 -23.43 -9.74
C ASP A 82 20.44 -23.03 -8.29
N VAL A 83 19.15 -22.95 -7.93
CA VAL A 83 18.67 -22.76 -6.56
C VAL A 83 17.72 -23.90 -6.19
N PHE A 84 18.13 -24.76 -5.27
CA PHE A 84 17.32 -25.87 -4.79
C PHE A 84 16.69 -25.55 -3.43
N ILE A 85 15.37 -25.67 -3.32
CA ILE A 85 14.64 -25.41 -2.06
C ILE A 85 14.48 -26.72 -1.29
N LEU A 86 15.07 -26.80 -0.10
CA LEU A 86 15.20 -28.03 0.70
C LEU A 86 14.02 -28.24 1.64
N GLU A 87 13.75 -27.24 2.46
CA GLU A 87 12.77 -27.33 3.54
C GLU A 87 11.91 -26.07 3.56
N ARG A 88 10.64 -26.25 3.95
CA ARG A 88 9.66 -25.19 4.09
C ARG A 88 8.93 -25.37 5.40
N GLU A 89 9.11 -24.41 6.30
CA GLU A 89 8.35 -24.31 7.54
C GLU A 89 7.33 -23.17 7.41
N ASN A 90 6.05 -23.50 7.53
CA ASN A 90 4.96 -22.52 7.50
C ASN A 90 4.44 -22.25 8.90
N THR A 91 4.34 -20.97 9.23
CA THR A 91 3.49 -20.46 10.30
C THR A 91 2.23 -19.81 9.69
N ASN A 92 1.27 -19.39 10.51
CA ASN A 92 0.03 -18.77 10.00
C ASN A 92 0.31 -17.50 9.16
N GLU A 93 1.38 -16.76 9.45
CA GLU A 93 1.67 -15.46 8.83
C GLU A 93 2.97 -15.44 8.02
N THR A 94 3.91 -16.35 8.28
CA THR A 94 5.24 -16.34 7.65
C THR A 94 5.68 -17.72 7.20
N THR A 95 6.48 -17.77 6.14
CA THR A 95 7.13 -18.98 5.64
C THR A 95 8.64 -18.83 5.78
N THR A 96 9.31 -19.80 6.37
CA THR A 96 10.76 -19.93 6.31
C THR A 96 11.11 -21.01 5.29
N ILE A 97 11.99 -20.69 4.35
CA ILE A 97 12.56 -21.67 3.42
C ILE A 97 14.05 -21.82 3.66
N GLN A 98 14.56 -23.04 3.51
CA GLN A 98 15.98 -23.30 3.38
C GLN A 98 16.31 -23.58 1.91
N TYR A 99 17.33 -22.94 1.36
CA TYR A 99 17.73 -23.12 -0.03
C TYR A 99 19.24 -23.30 -0.19
N GLN A 100 19.62 -24.04 -1.23
CA GLN A 100 21.01 -24.24 -1.63
C GLN A 100 21.32 -23.37 -2.86
N TYR A 101 22.42 -22.61 -2.81
CA TYR A 101 22.94 -21.83 -3.93
C TYR A 101 24.47 -21.85 -3.93
N GLN A 102 25.10 -22.14 -5.07
CA GLN A 102 26.57 -22.26 -5.19
C GLN A 102 27.23 -23.18 -4.15
N SER A 103 26.54 -24.29 -3.81
CA SER A 103 26.97 -25.25 -2.78
C SER A 103 26.95 -24.74 -1.33
N GLU A 104 26.39 -23.56 -1.08
CA GLU A 104 26.12 -23.01 0.26
C GLU A 104 24.62 -23.10 0.59
N PHE A 105 24.31 -23.10 1.88
CA PHE A 105 22.95 -23.20 2.40
C PHE A 105 22.55 -21.90 3.10
N PHE A 106 21.32 -21.46 2.84
CA PHE A 106 20.80 -20.20 3.32
C PHE A 106 19.35 -20.37 3.78
N ASP A 107 18.97 -19.61 4.81
CA ASP A 107 17.60 -19.58 5.30
C ASP A 107 16.95 -18.24 4.92
N LEU A 108 15.77 -18.26 4.31
CA LEU A 108 15.03 -17.06 3.97
C LEU A 108 13.67 -17.05 4.66
N LYS A 109 13.45 -16.04 5.51
CA LYS A 109 12.13 -15.75 6.08
C LYS A 109 11.32 -14.84 5.17
N ILE A 110 10.15 -15.32 4.74
CA ILE A 110 9.20 -14.66 3.84
C ILE A 110 7.94 -14.26 4.64
N PRO A 111 7.47 -13.01 4.56
CA PRO A 111 6.31 -12.53 5.31
C PRO A 111 4.95 -12.94 4.70
N PHE A 112 4.88 -14.14 4.11
CA PHE A 112 3.67 -14.70 3.49
C PHE A 112 3.58 -16.20 3.79
N SER A 113 2.36 -16.73 3.91
CA SER A 113 2.11 -18.16 4.16
C SER A 113 1.48 -18.91 2.97
N ASP A 114 0.83 -18.21 2.04
CA ASP A 114 0.21 -18.84 0.87
C ASP A 114 1.25 -19.31 -0.17
N SER A 115 0.94 -20.39 -0.89
CA SER A 115 1.88 -21.00 -1.84
C SER A 115 2.26 -20.07 -3.00
N ALA A 116 1.31 -19.32 -3.55
CA ALA A 116 1.55 -18.48 -4.70
C ALA A 116 2.49 -17.31 -4.37
N SER A 117 2.30 -16.65 -3.23
CA SER A 117 3.19 -15.58 -2.77
C SER A 117 4.59 -16.10 -2.45
N VAL A 118 4.70 -17.30 -1.86
CA VAL A 118 6.00 -17.93 -1.59
C VAL A 118 6.74 -18.25 -2.89
N GLU A 119 6.08 -18.83 -3.90
CA GLU A 119 6.70 -19.10 -5.22
C GLU A 119 7.12 -17.81 -5.93
N ASN A 120 6.33 -16.74 -5.82
CA ASN A 120 6.69 -15.42 -6.35
C ASN A 120 7.90 -14.83 -5.61
N ALA A 121 7.94 -14.96 -4.28
CA ALA A 121 9.08 -14.52 -3.47
C ALA A 121 10.36 -15.29 -3.85
N ILE A 122 10.27 -16.59 -4.11
CA ILE A 122 11.40 -17.40 -4.62
C ILE A 122 11.82 -16.91 -6.01
N SER A 123 10.89 -16.63 -6.91
CA SER A 123 11.22 -16.06 -8.22
C SER A 123 11.96 -14.70 -8.09
N CYS A 124 11.56 -13.86 -7.12
CA CYS A 124 12.26 -12.62 -6.78
C CYS A 124 13.64 -12.85 -6.16
N LEU A 125 13.80 -13.88 -5.31
CA LEU A 125 15.09 -14.30 -4.76
C LEU A 125 16.09 -14.57 -5.90
N LEU A 126 15.67 -15.27 -6.96
CA LEU A 126 16.55 -15.55 -8.10
C LEU A 126 16.96 -14.28 -8.85
N VAL A 127 16.08 -13.30 -8.98
CA VAL A 127 16.43 -12.01 -9.58
C VAL A 127 17.52 -11.31 -8.74
N LEU A 128 17.40 -11.34 -7.41
CA LEU A 128 18.38 -10.75 -6.50
C LEU A 128 19.72 -11.49 -6.53
N LEU A 129 19.71 -12.82 -6.53
CA LEU A 129 20.91 -13.65 -6.66
C LEU A 129 21.60 -13.43 -8.02
N TYR A 130 20.84 -13.30 -9.11
CA TYR A 130 21.39 -12.96 -10.43
C TYR A 130 22.11 -11.61 -10.42
N PHE A 131 21.56 -10.62 -9.71
CA PHE A 131 22.22 -9.32 -9.49
C PHE A 131 23.34 -9.35 -8.44
N LYS A 132 23.66 -10.51 -7.88
CA LYS A 132 24.73 -10.74 -6.90
C LYS A 132 24.56 -9.94 -5.60
N TYR A 133 23.31 -9.78 -5.17
CA TYR A 133 23.04 -9.27 -3.81
C TYR A 133 23.50 -10.29 -2.77
N ASP A 134 24.07 -9.80 -1.67
CA ASP A 134 24.44 -10.62 -0.52
C ASP A 134 23.22 -11.09 0.26
N PHE A 135 23.40 -12.15 1.03
CA PHE A 135 22.35 -12.78 1.82
C PHE A 135 21.67 -11.81 2.80
N ASP A 136 22.43 -10.99 3.52
CA ASP A 136 21.89 -10.07 4.52
C ASP A 136 20.97 -9.04 3.85
N THR A 137 21.37 -8.50 2.71
CA THR A 137 20.54 -7.58 1.93
C THR A 137 19.25 -8.24 1.44
N ILE A 138 19.33 -9.48 0.95
CA ILE A 138 18.15 -10.23 0.49
C ILE A 138 17.18 -10.46 1.64
N GLN A 139 17.68 -11.00 2.77
CA GLN A 139 16.86 -11.31 3.95
C GLN A 139 16.17 -10.06 4.49
N ASN A 140 16.87 -8.94 4.60
CA ASN A 140 16.30 -7.67 5.08
C ASN A 140 15.21 -7.13 4.14
N ARG A 141 15.43 -7.18 2.82
CA ARG A 141 14.45 -6.66 1.85
C ARG A 141 13.21 -7.53 1.73
N VAL A 142 13.36 -8.85 1.78
CA VAL A 142 12.23 -9.78 1.71
C VAL A 142 11.32 -9.62 2.93
N GLN A 143 11.87 -9.33 4.10
CA GLN A 143 11.08 -9.04 5.31
C GLN A 143 10.27 -7.74 5.23
N MET A 144 10.66 -6.80 4.36
CA MET A 144 9.94 -5.54 4.15
C MET A 144 8.79 -5.67 3.15
N LEU A 145 8.59 -6.86 2.55
CA LEU A 145 7.46 -7.09 1.67
C LEU A 145 6.16 -7.01 2.45
N TYR A 146 5.19 -6.30 1.89
CA TYR A 146 3.84 -6.20 2.41
C TYR A 146 2.84 -6.80 1.41
N PRO A 147 1.67 -7.28 1.87
CA PRO A 147 0.63 -7.79 0.98
C PRO A 147 0.20 -6.73 -0.04
N VAL A 148 -0.04 -7.15 -1.28
CA VAL A 148 -0.67 -6.29 -2.27
C VAL A 148 -2.14 -6.16 -1.90
N GLN A 149 -2.61 -4.94 -1.66
CA GLN A 149 -4.01 -4.64 -1.37
C GLN A 149 -4.93 -5.27 -2.44
N MET A 150 -6.07 -5.83 -2.01
CA MET A 150 -7.08 -6.51 -2.85
C MET A 150 -6.77 -7.93 -3.36
N ARG A 151 -5.86 -8.67 -2.70
CA ARG A 151 -5.70 -10.13 -2.89
C ARG A 151 -5.79 -10.87 -1.55
N LEU A 152 -6.85 -11.68 -1.39
CA LEU A 152 -7.15 -12.45 -0.17
C LEU A 152 -7.02 -11.60 1.11
N GLU A 153 -7.38 -10.32 1.02
CA GLU A 153 -7.24 -9.37 2.12
C GLU A 153 -8.42 -9.51 3.08
N VAL A 154 -8.15 -9.73 4.37
CA VAL A 154 -9.19 -9.82 5.39
C VAL A 154 -9.49 -8.42 5.94
N LYS A 155 -10.72 -7.96 5.76
CA LYS A 155 -11.23 -6.66 6.22
C LYS A 155 -12.37 -6.84 7.22
N ASN A 156 -12.55 -5.87 8.12
CA ASN A 156 -13.73 -5.82 8.97
C ASN A 156 -14.93 -5.35 8.17
N GLY A 157 -16.05 -6.07 8.25
CA GLY A 157 -17.29 -5.73 7.55
C GLY A 157 -18.37 -5.24 8.50
N ILE A 158 -19.38 -4.56 7.95
CA ILE A 158 -20.58 -4.13 8.66
C ILE A 158 -21.26 -5.30 9.39
N ASN A 159 -21.99 -4.99 10.47
CA ASN A 159 -22.81 -5.96 11.20
C ASN A 159 -22.04 -7.21 11.68
N ASN A 160 -20.81 -7.00 12.18
CA ASN A 160 -19.92 -8.07 12.67
C ASN A 160 -19.53 -9.09 11.57
N CYS A 161 -19.55 -8.68 10.30
CA CYS A 161 -19.05 -9.50 9.21
C CYS A 161 -17.52 -9.42 9.12
N SER A 162 -16.92 -10.42 8.47
CA SER A 162 -15.54 -10.39 8.00
C SER A 162 -15.56 -10.50 6.49
N ILE A 163 -14.78 -9.67 5.81
CA ILE A 163 -14.71 -9.66 4.34
C ILE A 163 -13.37 -10.22 3.93
N ILE A 164 -13.36 -11.12 2.94
CA ILE A 164 -12.16 -11.57 2.25
C ILE A 164 -12.23 -11.00 0.84
N ASP A 165 -11.41 -9.98 0.58
CA ASP A 165 -11.36 -9.26 -0.68
C ASP A 165 -10.39 -9.94 -1.66
N ASP A 166 -10.96 -10.60 -2.66
CA ASP A 166 -10.25 -11.17 -3.81
C ASP A 166 -10.94 -10.72 -5.13
N SER A 167 -11.31 -9.43 -5.17
CA SER A 167 -12.14 -8.81 -6.21
C SER A 167 -11.43 -8.52 -7.54
N TYR A 168 -10.16 -8.93 -7.69
CA TYR A 168 -9.33 -8.56 -8.85
C TYR A 168 -9.42 -9.55 -10.02
N SER A 169 -9.60 -10.85 -9.74
CA SER A 169 -9.65 -11.90 -10.77
C SER A 169 -10.68 -12.98 -10.45
N SER A 170 -11.35 -13.48 -11.48
CA SER A 170 -12.36 -14.54 -11.37
C SER A 170 -12.06 -15.68 -12.36
N ASP A 171 -11.31 -16.66 -11.88
CA ASP A 171 -11.04 -17.93 -12.56
C ASP A 171 -11.25 -19.10 -11.59
N PHE A 172 -11.37 -20.31 -12.13
CA PHE A 172 -11.77 -21.49 -11.33
C PHE A 172 -10.71 -21.87 -10.28
N GLN A 173 -9.42 -21.78 -10.61
CA GLN A 173 -8.36 -22.17 -9.67
C GLN A 173 -8.20 -21.14 -8.57
N SER A 174 -8.21 -19.85 -8.93
CA SER A 174 -8.15 -18.81 -7.91
C SER A 174 -9.39 -18.82 -7.01
N LEU A 175 -10.55 -19.29 -7.49
CA LEU A 175 -11.73 -19.49 -6.64
C LEU A 175 -11.49 -20.60 -5.63
N LYS A 176 -10.90 -21.73 -6.05
CA LYS A 176 -10.55 -22.82 -5.14
C LYS A 176 -9.64 -22.34 -4.01
N ILE A 177 -8.56 -21.62 -4.35
CA ILE A 177 -7.63 -21.06 -3.37
C ILE A 177 -8.36 -20.11 -2.40
N ALA A 178 -9.24 -19.26 -2.92
CA ALA A 178 -10.00 -18.32 -2.10
C ALA A 178 -11.00 -19.02 -1.16
N LEU A 179 -11.61 -20.13 -1.58
CA LEU A 179 -12.48 -20.95 -0.74
C LEU A 179 -11.68 -21.70 0.35
N ASP A 180 -10.52 -22.26 0.01
CA ASP A 180 -9.63 -22.89 0.99
C ASP A 180 -9.18 -21.85 2.06
N PHE A 181 -8.91 -20.61 1.63
CA PHE A 181 -8.61 -19.51 2.55
C PHE A 181 -9.82 -19.12 3.41
N LEU A 182 -11.02 -19.03 2.82
CA LEU A 182 -12.28 -18.79 3.55
C LEU A 182 -12.51 -19.82 4.65
N GLU A 183 -12.19 -21.09 4.41
CA GLU A 183 -12.26 -22.15 5.42
C GLU A 183 -11.33 -21.86 6.60
N SER A 184 -10.09 -21.43 6.31
CA SER A 184 -9.08 -21.14 7.34
C SER A 184 -9.40 -19.92 8.22
N GLN A 185 -10.16 -18.95 7.70
CA GLN A 185 -10.48 -17.68 8.37
C GLN A 185 -11.83 -17.69 9.10
N GLN A 186 -12.52 -18.83 9.17
CA GLN A 186 -13.87 -18.88 9.70
C GLN A 186 -13.93 -18.47 11.20
N LYS A 187 -14.70 -17.42 11.49
CA LYS A 187 -15.07 -17.05 12.87
C LYS A 187 -16.05 -18.08 13.45
N LYS A 188 -15.90 -18.42 14.73
CA LYS A 188 -16.82 -19.34 15.44
C LYS A 188 -18.27 -18.83 15.32
N ASN A 189 -19.17 -19.70 14.84
CA ASN A 189 -20.60 -19.43 14.62
C ASN A 189 -20.94 -18.45 13.48
N ALA A 190 -19.99 -18.06 12.63
CA ALA A 190 -20.30 -17.26 11.44
C ALA A 190 -20.72 -18.14 10.26
N THR A 191 -21.73 -17.70 9.51
CA THR A 191 -22.14 -18.31 8.23
C THR A 191 -21.20 -17.85 7.10
N LYS A 192 -21.07 -18.68 6.07
CA LYS A 192 -20.22 -18.42 4.90
C LYS A 192 -21.08 -17.89 3.75
N THR A 193 -20.74 -16.71 3.25
CA THR A 193 -21.34 -16.13 2.05
C THR A 193 -20.26 -15.95 0.99
N VAL A 194 -20.58 -16.26 -0.26
CA VAL A 194 -19.68 -15.99 -1.39
C VAL A 194 -20.39 -15.10 -2.40
N ILE A 195 -19.77 -13.97 -2.71
CA ILE A 195 -20.19 -13.05 -3.76
C ILE A 195 -19.31 -13.30 -4.98
N LEU A 196 -19.89 -13.79 -6.07
CA LEU A 196 -19.19 -14.21 -7.28
C LEU A 196 -19.65 -13.41 -8.49
N SER A 197 -18.70 -12.92 -9.29
CA SER A 197 -19.01 -12.45 -10.64
C SER A 197 -19.18 -13.62 -11.62
N ASP A 198 -19.51 -13.32 -12.87
CA ASP A 198 -19.24 -14.25 -13.97
C ASP A 198 -17.78 -14.72 -13.92
N ILE A 199 -17.56 -16.03 -14.01
CA ILE A 199 -16.24 -16.66 -14.06
C ILE A 199 -15.90 -16.89 -15.53
N PHE A 200 -14.78 -16.32 -15.97
CA PHE A 200 -14.24 -16.54 -17.30
C PHE A 200 -13.12 -17.57 -17.21
N GLN A 201 -13.52 -18.84 -17.10
CA GLN A 201 -12.55 -19.92 -17.08
C GLN A 201 -12.54 -20.63 -18.41
N SER A 202 -11.32 -20.81 -18.85
CA SER A 202 -11.06 -21.43 -20.09
C SER A 202 -11.01 -22.94 -20.12
N GLY A 203 -11.59 -23.53 -21.18
CA GLY A 203 -11.53 -24.96 -21.49
C GLY A 203 -12.74 -25.76 -21.00
N PHE A 204 -13.77 -25.07 -20.48
CA PHE A 204 -15.05 -25.66 -20.08
C PHE A 204 -16.18 -24.97 -20.81
N SER A 205 -17.23 -25.72 -21.16
CA SER A 205 -18.52 -25.09 -21.42
C SER A 205 -19.04 -24.43 -20.14
N ASN A 206 -19.86 -23.38 -20.26
CA ASN A 206 -20.46 -22.74 -19.08
C ASN A 206 -21.20 -23.76 -18.19
N GLU A 207 -21.88 -24.74 -18.80
CA GLU A 207 -22.58 -25.81 -18.07
C GLU A 207 -21.63 -26.65 -17.21
N GLU A 208 -20.48 -27.07 -17.77
CA GLU A 208 -19.45 -27.82 -17.04
C GLU A 208 -18.79 -26.96 -15.96
N LEU A 209 -18.46 -25.71 -16.30
CA LEU A 209 -17.81 -24.76 -15.40
C LEU A 209 -18.68 -24.51 -14.16
N TYR A 210 -19.93 -24.07 -14.35
CA TYR A 210 -20.81 -23.75 -13.23
C TYR A 210 -21.26 -24.99 -12.45
N SER A 211 -21.25 -26.19 -13.06
CA SER A 211 -21.42 -27.44 -12.30
C SER A 211 -20.23 -27.71 -11.37
N LYS A 212 -19.01 -27.50 -11.83
CA LYS A 212 -17.81 -27.62 -10.98
C LYS A 212 -17.75 -26.54 -9.90
N VAL A 213 -18.14 -25.31 -10.23
CA VAL A 213 -18.18 -24.19 -9.27
C VAL A 213 -19.21 -24.47 -8.19
N ALA A 214 -20.41 -24.93 -8.56
CA ALA A 214 -21.44 -25.33 -7.59
C ALA A 214 -20.96 -26.46 -6.67
N GLN A 215 -20.26 -27.45 -7.23
CA GLN A 215 -19.65 -28.52 -6.42
C GLN A 215 -18.61 -27.96 -5.44
N LEU A 216 -17.68 -27.11 -5.90
CA LEU A 216 -16.68 -26.49 -5.02
C LEU A 216 -17.31 -25.67 -3.89
N ILE A 217 -18.34 -24.89 -4.17
CA ILE A 217 -19.07 -24.10 -3.18
C ILE A 217 -19.74 -25.02 -2.15
N SER A 218 -20.34 -26.12 -2.60
CA SER A 218 -20.97 -27.12 -1.73
C SER A 218 -19.93 -27.84 -0.86
N ASP A 219 -18.79 -28.23 -1.43
CA ASP A 219 -17.71 -28.93 -0.71
C ASP A 219 -17.10 -28.06 0.40
N ASN A 220 -17.14 -26.73 0.24
CA ASN A 220 -16.65 -25.75 1.22
C ASN A 220 -17.76 -25.25 2.20
N ASN A 221 -18.91 -25.93 2.24
CA ASN A 221 -20.02 -25.63 3.16
C ASN A 221 -20.49 -24.16 3.13
N VAL A 222 -20.52 -23.55 1.95
CA VAL A 222 -21.02 -22.18 1.78
C VAL A 222 -22.52 -22.13 2.01
N ASN A 223 -22.99 -21.21 2.86
CA ASN A 223 -24.39 -21.10 3.26
C ASN A 223 -25.23 -20.24 2.30
N ARG A 224 -24.61 -19.26 1.64
CA ARG A 224 -25.28 -18.33 0.74
C ARG A 224 -24.38 -17.94 -0.42
N VAL A 225 -24.96 -17.92 -1.63
CA VAL A 225 -24.26 -17.46 -2.84
C VAL A 225 -24.95 -16.21 -3.38
N ILE A 226 -24.17 -15.20 -3.72
CA ILE A 226 -24.64 -14.02 -4.44
C ILE A 226 -23.92 -13.97 -5.79
N GLY A 227 -24.63 -14.26 -6.87
CA GLY A 227 -24.07 -14.24 -8.24
C GLY A 227 -24.34 -12.90 -8.93
N ILE A 228 -23.33 -12.27 -9.53
CA ILE A 228 -23.47 -11.00 -10.25
C ILE A 228 -22.93 -11.15 -11.67
N GLY A 229 -23.82 -11.10 -12.65
CA GLY A 229 -23.50 -11.28 -14.06
C GLY A 229 -24.56 -12.10 -14.78
N ALA A 230 -24.70 -11.85 -16.09
CA ALA A 230 -25.70 -12.52 -16.90
C ALA A 230 -25.48 -14.04 -16.97
N THR A 231 -24.21 -14.46 -17.01
CA THR A 231 -23.87 -15.88 -17.15
C THR A 231 -24.19 -16.64 -15.87
N ILE A 232 -23.65 -16.22 -14.73
CA ILE A 232 -23.89 -16.88 -13.43
C ILE A 232 -25.38 -16.84 -13.06
N SER A 233 -26.10 -15.77 -13.42
CA SER A 233 -27.55 -15.67 -13.24
C SER A 233 -28.31 -16.76 -13.99
N SER A 234 -27.88 -17.11 -15.21
CA SER A 234 -28.50 -18.21 -15.97
C SER A 234 -28.30 -19.61 -15.35
N PHE A 235 -27.31 -19.75 -14.46
CA PHE A 235 -27.00 -20.98 -13.74
C PHE A 235 -27.37 -20.93 -12.24
N ALA A 236 -28.16 -19.95 -11.81
CA ALA A 236 -28.57 -19.78 -10.41
C ALA A 236 -29.12 -21.07 -9.77
N GLY A 237 -29.88 -21.86 -10.55
CA GLY A 237 -30.48 -23.11 -10.10
C GLY A 237 -29.51 -24.23 -9.72
N LYS A 238 -28.21 -24.10 -10.03
CA LYS A 238 -27.17 -25.05 -9.59
C LYS A 238 -26.68 -24.80 -8.16
N PHE A 239 -26.95 -23.63 -7.60
CA PHE A 239 -26.45 -23.20 -6.30
C PHE A 239 -27.54 -23.28 -5.24
N SER A 240 -27.22 -23.78 -4.05
CA SER A 240 -28.10 -23.72 -2.89
C SER A 240 -28.13 -22.31 -2.29
N ASN A 241 -29.32 -21.79 -1.98
CA ASN A 241 -29.52 -20.47 -1.38
C ASN A 241 -28.80 -19.35 -2.15
N CYS A 242 -29.17 -19.22 -3.42
CA CYS A 242 -28.53 -18.31 -4.37
C CYS A 242 -29.44 -17.13 -4.72
N ILE A 243 -28.87 -15.93 -4.67
CA ILE A 243 -29.49 -14.68 -5.14
C ILE A 243 -28.63 -14.16 -6.28
N THR A 244 -29.23 -13.68 -7.36
CA THR A 244 -28.48 -13.24 -8.54
C THR A 244 -28.89 -11.88 -9.05
N PHE A 245 -27.92 -11.15 -9.60
CA PHE A 245 -28.07 -9.82 -10.18
C PHE A 245 -27.42 -9.79 -11.56
N GLN A 246 -27.97 -9.03 -12.50
CA GLN A 246 -27.42 -8.96 -13.87
C GLN A 246 -26.08 -8.21 -13.92
N ASN A 247 -25.86 -7.26 -13.01
CA ASN A 247 -24.65 -6.46 -12.92
C ASN A 247 -24.49 -5.83 -11.53
N THR A 248 -23.32 -5.26 -11.29
CA THR A 248 -22.95 -4.63 -10.01
C THR A 248 -23.88 -3.48 -9.63
N ALA A 249 -24.36 -2.68 -10.58
CA ALA A 249 -25.28 -1.58 -10.30
C ALA A 249 -26.64 -2.07 -9.77
N GLU A 250 -27.16 -3.19 -10.30
CA GLU A 250 -28.39 -3.81 -9.80
C GLU A 250 -28.22 -4.35 -8.38
N PHE A 251 -27.08 -4.99 -8.10
CA PHE A 251 -26.74 -5.43 -6.75
C PHE A 251 -26.70 -4.24 -5.78
N ILE A 252 -26.00 -3.15 -6.14
CA ILE A 252 -25.88 -1.94 -5.30
C ILE A 252 -27.26 -1.34 -5.02
N ALA A 253 -28.13 -1.25 -6.03
CA ALA A 253 -29.48 -0.71 -5.87
C ALA A 253 -30.35 -1.53 -4.90
N GLN A 254 -30.08 -2.83 -4.75
CA GLN A 254 -30.80 -3.73 -3.85
C GLN A 254 -30.02 -4.07 -2.57
N PHE A 255 -28.85 -3.45 -2.35
CA PHE A 255 -27.94 -3.79 -1.26
C PHE A 255 -28.61 -3.73 0.12
N GLU A 256 -29.39 -2.68 0.40
CA GLU A 256 -30.11 -2.50 1.66
C GLU A 256 -31.15 -3.60 1.94
N SER A 257 -31.60 -4.32 0.90
CA SER A 257 -32.52 -5.46 1.07
C SER A 257 -31.80 -6.76 1.43
N LEU A 258 -30.49 -6.81 1.23
CA LEU A 258 -29.65 -7.95 1.57
C LEU A 258 -29.22 -7.84 3.03
N ASN A 259 -29.71 -8.75 3.86
CA ASN A 259 -29.29 -8.81 5.27
C ASN A 259 -27.91 -9.49 5.35
N PHE A 260 -26.89 -8.74 5.76
CA PHE A 260 -25.56 -9.26 6.12
C PHE A 260 -25.38 -9.14 7.63
N ASN A 261 -25.21 -10.25 8.35
CA ASN A 261 -24.98 -10.22 9.80
C ASN A 261 -24.17 -11.42 10.29
N SER A 262 -23.04 -11.14 10.95
CA SER A 262 -22.16 -12.16 11.54
C SER A 262 -21.74 -13.24 10.53
N GLU A 263 -21.36 -12.80 9.33
CA GLU A 263 -20.96 -13.67 8.21
C GLU A 263 -19.47 -13.52 7.90
N THR A 264 -18.86 -14.56 7.35
CA THR A 264 -17.57 -14.45 6.64
C THR A 264 -17.87 -14.44 5.15
N ILE A 265 -17.61 -13.30 4.50
CA ILE A 265 -18.01 -13.01 3.13
C ILE A 265 -16.76 -13.04 2.24
N LEU A 266 -16.69 -13.99 1.32
CA LEU A 266 -15.69 -14.00 0.25
C LEU A 266 -16.21 -13.22 -0.95
N ILE A 267 -15.48 -12.20 -1.39
CA ILE A 267 -15.82 -11.42 -2.57
C ILE A 267 -14.83 -11.76 -3.66
N LYS A 268 -15.31 -12.36 -4.75
CA LYS A 268 -14.47 -12.75 -5.89
C LYS A 268 -15.09 -12.30 -7.20
N GLY A 269 -14.35 -11.47 -7.95
CA GLY A 269 -14.86 -10.81 -9.14
C GLY A 269 -13.83 -10.65 -10.23
N ALA A 270 -14.26 -10.72 -11.49
CA ALA A 270 -13.44 -10.29 -12.61
C ALA A 270 -13.38 -8.75 -12.60
N ARG A 271 -12.22 -8.18 -12.94
CA ARG A 271 -11.98 -6.73 -12.90
C ARG A 271 -13.05 -5.88 -13.63
N SER A 272 -13.69 -6.41 -14.67
CA SER A 272 -14.75 -5.72 -15.40
C SER A 272 -16.01 -5.46 -14.58
N PHE A 273 -16.23 -6.21 -13.50
CA PHE A 273 -17.40 -6.08 -12.61
C PHE A 273 -17.19 -5.07 -11.48
N GLN A 274 -15.97 -4.58 -11.27
CA GLN A 274 -15.67 -3.52 -10.30
C GLN A 274 -16.17 -3.83 -8.88
N PHE A 275 -15.92 -5.05 -8.41
CA PHE A 275 -16.35 -5.51 -7.08
C PHE A 275 -15.71 -4.72 -5.93
N GLU A 276 -14.73 -3.84 -6.21
CA GLU A 276 -14.21 -2.89 -5.22
C GLU A 276 -15.33 -1.98 -4.67
N GLU A 277 -16.36 -1.69 -5.47
CA GLU A 277 -17.53 -0.93 -5.01
C GLU A 277 -18.36 -1.71 -3.99
N ILE A 278 -18.47 -3.04 -4.16
CA ILE A 278 -19.18 -3.93 -3.23
C ILE A 278 -18.39 -4.04 -1.92
N VAL A 279 -17.07 -4.19 -2.02
CA VAL A 279 -16.16 -4.18 -0.85
C VAL A 279 -16.37 -2.89 -0.07
N ALA A 280 -16.37 -1.72 -0.72
CA ALA A 280 -16.55 -0.43 -0.06
C ALA A 280 -17.92 -0.24 0.63
N LEU A 281 -18.95 -0.95 0.18
CA LEU A 281 -20.28 -0.95 0.82
C LEU A 281 -20.34 -1.88 2.04
N LEU A 282 -19.69 -3.04 1.95
CA LEU A 282 -19.68 -4.05 3.02
C LEU A 282 -18.64 -3.74 4.09
N GLU A 283 -17.54 -3.07 3.73
CA GLU A 283 -16.45 -2.73 4.64
C GLU A 283 -16.96 -1.83 5.75
N GLU A 284 -16.63 -2.18 6.99
CA GLU A 284 -16.93 -1.36 8.14
C GLU A 284 -16.22 -0.02 7.94
N LYS A 285 -17.01 1.05 7.82
CA LYS A 285 -16.49 2.42 7.72
C LYS A 285 -15.90 2.85 9.06
N THR A 286 -14.74 2.30 9.39
CA THR A 286 -13.79 2.93 10.28
C THR A 286 -13.35 4.21 9.55
N HIS A 287 -13.49 5.37 10.20
CA HIS A 287 -13.14 6.63 9.57
C HIS A 287 -11.61 6.73 9.46
N GLU A 288 -10.99 6.11 8.46
CA GLU A 288 -9.53 6.05 8.33
C GLU A 288 -9.02 6.73 7.05
N THR A 289 -9.27 8.05 6.94
CA THR A 289 -8.19 8.91 6.43
C THR A 289 -7.31 9.25 7.62
N VAL A 290 -6.21 8.52 7.78
CA VAL A 290 -5.29 8.72 8.90
C VAL A 290 -4.14 9.61 8.44
N LEU A 291 -3.98 10.75 9.11
CA LEU A 291 -2.76 11.55 9.07
C LEU A 291 -1.93 11.17 10.30
N GLU A 292 -0.88 10.39 10.10
CA GLU A 292 0.05 10.04 11.17
C GLU A 292 1.14 11.11 11.31
N ILE A 293 1.33 11.61 12.53
CA ILE A 293 2.40 12.54 12.87
C ILE A 293 3.43 11.78 13.69
N ASN A 294 4.56 11.45 13.07
CA ASN A 294 5.66 10.76 13.75
C ASN A 294 6.52 11.77 14.54
N LEU A 295 6.28 11.85 15.85
CA LEU A 295 6.99 12.76 16.76
C LEU A 295 8.48 12.41 16.93
N ASP A 296 8.85 11.15 16.77
CA ASP A 296 10.25 10.70 16.84
C ASP A 296 11.07 11.27 15.68
N SER A 297 10.48 11.32 14.48
CA SER A 297 11.09 11.92 13.30
C SER A 297 11.32 13.43 13.48
N ILE A 298 10.37 14.13 14.10
CA ILE A 298 10.53 15.56 14.43
C ILE A 298 11.69 15.74 15.42
N SER A 299 11.75 14.91 16.45
CA SER A 299 12.81 14.94 17.46
C SER A 299 14.19 14.65 16.86
N HIS A 300 14.27 13.65 15.99
CA HIS A 300 15.48 13.31 15.23
C HIS A 300 15.95 14.49 14.37
N ASN A 301 15.06 15.08 13.58
CA ASN A 301 15.37 16.21 12.71
C ASN A 301 15.84 17.43 13.50
N LEU A 302 15.17 17.75 14.61
CA LEU A 302 15.56 18.85 15.49
C LEU A 302 16.98 18.64 16.02
N ASN A 303 17.29 17.44 16.53
CA ASN A 303 18.63 17.11 17.03
C ASN A 303 19.70 17.15 15.92
N TYR A 304 19.36 16.69 14.71
CA TYR A 304 20.24 16.78 13.55
C TYR A 304 20.61 18.24 13.26
N TYR A 305 19.64 19.14 13.13
CA TYR A 305 19.94 20.56 12.87
C TYR A 305 20.65 21.23 14.05
N LYS A 306 20.25 20.94 15.28
CA LYS A 306 20.91 21.44 16.48
C LYS A 306 22.38 21.04 16.53
N SER A 307 22.73 19.82 16.09
CA SER A 307 24.14 19.36 16.01
C SER A 307 25.01 20.11 15.00
N LYS A 308 24.40 20.87 14.09
CA LYS A 308 25.10 21.68 13.08
C LYS A 308 25.31 23.13 13.53
N LEU A 309 24.73 23.53 14.65
CA LEU A 309 24.79 24.88 15.18
C LEU A 309 25.81 24.95 16.33
N ALA A 310 26.38 26.13 16.56
CA ALA A 310 27.15 26.38 17.77
C ALA A 310 26.22 26.48 18.99
N ASP A 311 26.76 26.22 20.19
CA ASP A 311 25.97 26.11 21.43
C ASP A 311 25.23 27.41 21.82
N ASP A 312 25.67 28.56 21.32
CA ASP A 312 25.10 29.88 21.59
C ASP A 312 24.06 30.33 20.54
N VAL A 313 23.87 29.55 19.48
CA VAL A 313 22.92 29.86 18.41
C VAL A 313 21.53 29.38 18.80
N LYS A 314 20.61 30.33 18.95
CA LYS A 314 19.20 30.06 19.24
C LYS A 314 18.47 29.45 18.04
N ILE A 315 17.52 28.56 18.32
CA ILE A 315 16.72 27.88 17.32
C ILE A 315 15.27 28.34 17.40
N MET A 316 14.75 28.80 16.27
CA MET A 316 13.32 29.03 16.06
C MET A 316 12.75 27.93 15.16
N VAL A 317 11.65 27.31 15.56
CA VAL A 317 10.96 26.29 14.76
C VAL A 317 9.60 26.81 14.29
N MET A 318 9.37 26.73 12.99
CA MET A 318 8.10 27.12 12.39
C MET A 318 7.03 26.04 12.59
N VAL A 319 5.91 26.43 13.19
CA VAL A 319 4.72 25.58 13.42
C VAL A 319 3.48 26.15 12.68
N LYS A 320 3.72 26.82 11.54
CA LYS A 320 2.69 27.47 10.71
C LYS A 320 1.60 26.49 10.27
N ALA A 321 0.39 27.01 10.04
CA ALA A 321 -0.78 26.24 9.56
C ALA A 321 -1.18 25.08 10.47
N PHE A 322 -0.89 25.11 11.78
CA PHE A 322 -1.14 24.00 12.72
C PHE A 322 -0.52 22.66 12.30
N GLY A 323 0.63 22.65 11.62
CA GLY A 323 1.16 21.41 11.03
C GLY A 323 0.34 20.95 9.82
N TYR A 324 -0.17 21.89 9.01
CA TYR A 324 -1.09 21.65 7.87
C TYR A 324 -2.50 21.18 8.28
N GLY A 325 -3.01 21.71 9.39
CA GLY A 325 -4.40 21.54 9.85
C GLY A 325 -4.59 20.51 10.96
N ASN A 326 -3.53 19.84 11.42
CA ASN A 326 -3.60 18.78 12.43
C ASN A 326 -2.32 18.73 13.30
N GLY A 327 -2.47 18.58 14.62
CA GLY A 327 -1.37 18.29 15.54
C GLY A 327 -0.47 19.47 15.93
N GLY A 328 -0.84 20.71 15.60
CA GLY A 328 0.00 21.89 15.88
C GLY A 328 0.34 22.10 17.36
N LEU A 329 -0.57 21.76 18.29
CA LEU A 329 -0.33 21.89 19.73
C LEU A 329 0.60 20.79 20.25
N GLU A 330 0.41 19.56 19.79
CA GLU A 330 1.22 18.39 20.13
C GLU A 330 2.67 18.59 19.68
N ILE A 331 2.86 19.06 18.44
CA ILE A 331 4.17 19.42 17.90
C ILE A 331 4.80 20.55 18.72
N ALA A 332 4.04 21.61 19.03
CA ALA A 332 4.56 22.71 19.84
C ALA A 332 4.98 22.25 21.26
N LYS A 333 4.21 21.37 21.89
CA LYS A 333 4.55 20.79 23.21
C LYS A 333 5.80 19.92 23.14
N LEU A 334 5.94 19.10 22.10
CA LEU A 334 7.16 18.33 21.86
C LEU A 334 8.37 19.26 21.72
N LEU A 335 8.27 20.28 20.88
CA LEU A 335 9.36 21.24 20.65
C LEU A 335 9.73 22.01 21.94
N GLU A 336 8.74 22.41 22.75
CA GLU A 336 8.96 23.01 24.07
C GLU A 336 9.67 22.03 25.02
N HIS A 337 9.28 20.77 25.04
CA HIS A 337 9.95 19.72 25.82
C HIS A 337 11.41 19.55 25.38
N HIS A 338 11.70 19.64 24.08
CA HIS A 338 13.05 19.64 23.52
C HIS A 338 13.81 20.98 23.68
N LYS A 339 13.22 21.97 24.37
CA LYS A 339 13.83 23.25 24.72
C LYS A 339 14.31 24.04 23.50
N VAL A 340 13.49 24.13 22.45
CA VAL A 340 13.72 25.14 21.40
C VAL A 340 13.54 26.54 21.96
N ASP A 341 14.23 27.54 21.41
CA ASP A 341 14.21 28.89 21.96
C ASP A 341 12.95 29.67 21.57
N TYR A 342 12.43 29.41 20.38
CA TYR A 342 11.29 30.13 19.80
C TYR A 342 10.42 29.22 18.94
N LEU A 343 9.12 29.55 18.89
CA LEU A 343 8.21 29.06 17.87
C LEU A 343 7.83 30.19 16.91
N GLY A 344 7.56 29.86 15.65
CA GLY A 344 7.05 30.81 14.66
C GLY A 344 5.71 30.35 14.07
N VAL A 345 4.76 31.27 13.95
CA VAL A 345 3.43 31.05 13.34
C VAL A 345 3.19 32.04 12.19
N ALA A 346 2.26 31.72 11.29
CA ALA A 346 1.95 32.60 10.17
C ALA A 346 1.11 33.82 10.64
N PHE A 347 0.07 33.55 11.43
CA PHE A 347 -0.92 34.54 11.86
C PHE A 347 -1.16 34.50 13.37
N ALA A 348 -1.78 35.56 13.90
CA ALA A 348 -1.94 35.73 15.34
C ALA A 348 -2.86 34.68 15.99
N ASP A 349 -3.90 34.23 15.28
CA ASP A 349 -4.87 33.22 15.73
C ASP A 349 -4.21 31.85 15.99
N GLU A 350 -3.26 31.44 15.16
CA GLU A 350 -2.44 30.25 15.38
C GLU A 350 -1.67 30.37 16.71
N GLY A 351 -1.00 31.51 16.92
CA GLY A 351 -0.23 31.77 18.15
C GLY A 351 -1.11 31.83 19.40
N ILE A 352 -2.29 32.43 19.30
CA ILE A 352 -3.28 32.50 20.39
C ILE A 352 -3.73 31.08 20.77
N SER A 353 -3.97 30.23 19.78
CA SER A 353 -4.37 28.83 20.00
C SER A 353 -3.28 28.05 20.75
N LEU A 354 -2.01 28.25 20.40
CA LEU A 354 -0.87 27.65 21.12
C LEU A 354 -0.73 28.17 22.55
N LYS A 355 -0.92 29.48 22.77
CA LYS A 355 -0.90 30.09 24.12
C LYS A 355 -2.01 29.54 25.00
N ASN A 356 -3.24 29.46 24.47
CA ASN A 356 -4.37 28.84 25.16
C ASN A 356 -4.13 27.35 25.44
N GLY A 357 -3.41 26.66 24.56
CA GLY A 357 -2.97 25.27 24.75
C GLY A 357 -1.85 25.07 25.79
N GLY A 358 -1.36 26.15 26.41
CA GLY A 358 -0.41 26.13 27.51
C GLY A 358 1.06 26.31 27.14
N ILE A 359 1.38 26.64 25.88
CA ILE A 359 2.76 26.86 25.42
C ILE A 359 3.34 28.12 26.04
N LYS A 360 4.50 27.98 26.70
CA LYS A 360 5.19 29.05 27.43
C LYS A 360 6.31 29.69 26.62
N LEU A 361 6.85 28.99 25.62
CA LEU A 361 7.86 29.54 24.72
C LEU A 361 7.43 30.89 24.09
N PRO A 362 8.39 31.79 23.80
CA PRO A 362 8.16 32.92 22.91
C PRO A 362 7.65 32.46 21.54
N ILE A 363 6.61 33.14 21.03
CA ILE A 363 5.99 32.82 19.74
C ILE A 363 6.04 34.06 18.85
N MET A 364 6.78 33.97 17.75
CA MET A 364 6.85 35.01 16.73
C MET A 364 5.71 34.87 15.71
N VAL A 365 5.02 35.96 15.40
CA VAL A 365 3.98 36.02 14.35
C VAL A 365 4.58 36.68 13.12
N LEU A 366 4.73 35.93 12.03
CA LEU A 366 5.41 36.41 10.81
C LEU A 366 4.58 37.40 9.98
N ASN A 367 3.26 37.30 10.00
CA ASN A 367 2.42 38.23 9.24
C ASN A 367 1.36 38.88 10.13
N PRO A 368 1.76 39.78 11.04
CA PRO A 368 0.82 40.42 11.94
C PRO A 368 0.04 41.53 11.20
N GLU A 369 -1.28 41.45 11.27
CA GLU A 369 -2.16 42.51 10.79
C GLU A 369 -2.38 43.56 11.88
N SER A 370 -2.57 44.84 11.50
CA SER A 370 -2.77 45.90 12.50
C SER A 370 -4.00 45.69 13.38
N THR A 371 -5.03 45.03 12.86
CA THR A 371 -6.23 44.59 13.57
C THR A 371 -5.93 43.53 14.62
N SER A 372 -4.86 42.76 14.46
CA SER A 372 -4.46 41.67 15.37
C SER A 372 -3.57 42.12 16.54
N PHE A 373 -2.98 43.32 16.48
CA PHE A 373 -2.08 43.83 17.53
C PHE A 373 -2.67 43.83 18.95
N PRO A 374 -3.94 44.21 19.18
CA PRO A 374 -4.56 44.11 20.51
C PRO A 374 -4.49 42.70 21.10
N SER A 375 -4.72 41.68 20.27
CA SER A 375 -4.69 40.26 20.65
C SER A 375 -3.26 39.76 20.81
N ILE A 376 -2.34 40.15 19.92
CA ILE A 376 -0.90 39.86 20.03
C ILE A 376 -0.37 40.32 21.40
N ILE A 377 -0.71 41.54 21.82
CA ILE A 377 -0.32 42.08 23.13
C ILE A 377 -0.96 41.28 24.27
N GLN A 378 -2.26 41.00 24.16
CA GLN A 378 -3.01 40.28 25.20
C GLN A 378 -2.44 38.88 25.46
N TYR A 379 -2.06 38.17 24.40
CA TYR A 379 -1.53 36.79 24.47
C TYR A 379 0.00 36.73 24.49
N GLN A 380 0.68 37.88 24.63
CA GLN A 380 2.15 37.98 24.69
C GLN A 380 2.85 37.28 23.50
N LEU A 381 2.33 37.51 22.30
CA LEU A 381 2.94 37.09 21.04
C LEU A 381 3.89 38.18 20.55
N GLU A 382 4.95 37.82 19.83
CA GLU A 382 5.96 38.77 19.33
C GLU A 382 5.74 39.03 17.84
N PRO A 383 5.31 40.23 17.41
CA PRO A 383 5.04 40.50 16.01
C PRO A 383 6.34 40.73 15.21
N GLU A 384 6.42 40.14 14.01
CA GLU A 384 7.38 40.53 12.97
C GLU A 384 6.86 41.78 12.24
N ILE A 385 7.48 42.93 12.50
CA ILE A 385 7.17 44.20 11.86
C ILE A 385 8.07 44.36 10.63
N TYR A 386 7.44 44.54 9.47
CA TYR A 386 8.12 44.64 8.18
C TYR A 386 7.79 45.92 7.39
N SER A 387 7.08 46.89 8.01
CA SER A 387 6.77 48.17 7.35
C SER A 387 6.61 49.31 8.36
N ILE A 388 6.88 50.54 7.91
CA ILE A 388 6.70 51.76 8.72
C ILE A 388 5.23 51.96 9.13
N LYS A 389 4.28 51.61 8.25
CA LYS A 389 2.85 51.68 8.56
C LYS A 389 2.51 50.74 9.73
N GLY A 390 2.99 49.50 9.67
CA GLY A 390 2.82 48.51 10.74
C GLY A 390 3.46 48.97 12.04
N LEU A 391 4.69 49.48 11.98
CA LEU A 391 5.42 49.99 13.14
C LEU A 391 4.66 51.14 13.83
N LYS A 392 4.24 52.16 13.08
CA LYS A 392 3.47 53.30 13.61
C LYS A 392 2.15 52.84 14.25
N ALA A 393 1.45 51.91 13.60
CA ALA A 393 0.21 51.36 14.14
C ALA A 393 0.44 50.60 15.46
N PHE A 394 1.51 49.79 15.54
CA PHE A 394 1.87 49.08 16.78
C PHE A 394 2.27 50.05 17.90
N LEU A 395 3.13 51.03 17.59
CA LEU A 395 3.60 52.03 18.57
C LEU A 395 2.45 52.84 19.16
N LYS A 396 1.47 53.23 18.35
CA LYS A 396 0.26 53.92 18.83
C LYS A 396 -0.48 53.08 19.89
N ILE A 397 -0.71 51.80 19.62
CA ILE A 397 -1.39 50.90 20.55
C ILE A 397 -0.53 50.66 21.80
N ALA A 398 0.79 50.55 21.64
CA ALA A 398 1.72 50.37 22.74
C ALA A 398 1.72 51.59 23.68
N GLU A 399 1.65 52.81 23.15
CA GLU A 399 1.53 54.05 23.91
C GLU A 399 0.18 54.13 24.65
N GLU A 400 -0.92 53.86 23.95
CA GLU A 400 -2.27 53.83 24.53
C GLU A 400 -2.38 52.84 25.70
N ARG A 401 -1.73 51.67 25.57
CA ARG A 401 -1.69 50.63 26.60
C ARG A 401 -0.54 50.79 27.61
N LYS A 402 0.27 51.84 27.48
CA LYS A 402 1.45 52.12 28.33
C LYS A 402 2.40 50.93 28.46
N LEU A 403 2.58 50.17 27.37
CA LEU A 403 3.49 49.03 27.34
C LEU A 403 4.94 49.51 27.49
N LYS A 404 5.73 48.75 28.23
CA LYS A 404 7.17 48.97 28.37
C LYS A 404 7.91 47.72 27.91
N ASN A 405 8.89 47.89 27.04
CA ASN A 405 9.78 46.82 26.56
C ASN A 405 9.03 45.60 25.98
N PHE A 406 7.95 45.83 25.24
CA PHE A 406 7.26 44.74 24.55
C PHE A 406 8.14 44.25 23.38
N PRO A 407 8.45 42.95 23.30
CA PRO A 407 9.33 42.41 22.25
C PRO A 407 8.65 42.48 20.88
N ILE A 408 9.38 43.01 19.90
CA ILE A 408 9.02 43.00 18.49
C ILE A 408 10.22 42.56 17.66
N HIS A 409 9.96 42.01 16.49
CA HIS A 409 11.01 41.63 15.54
C HIS A 409 10.96 42.56 14.34
N ILE A 410 12.11 43.04 13.90
CA ILE A 410 12.22 43.92 12.73
C ILE A 410 12.71 43.08 11.55
N LYS A 411 11.89 42.98 10.51
CA LYS A 411 12.25 42.28 9.27
C LYS A 411 13.00 43.21 8.35
N LEU A 412 14.25 42.90 8.02
CA LEU A 412 15.04 43.64 7.04
C LEU A 412 14.91 42.97 5.67
N ASP A 413 14.68 43.75 4.63
CA ASP A 413 14.72 43.25 3.25
C ASP A 413 16.17 43.28 2.76
N THR A 414 16.73 42.10 2.50
CA THR A 414 18.11 41.93 2.01
C THR A 414 18.18 41.53 0.53
N GLY A 415 17.10 41.73 -0.24
CA GLY A 415 17.12 41.59 -1.71
C GLY A 415 15.96 40.81 -2.34
N MET A 416 15.02 40.28 -1.55
CA MET A 416 13.83 39.62 -2.12
C MET A 416 12.74 40.62 -2.51
N HIS A 417 12.83 41.88 -2.04
CA HIS A 417 11.91 42.99 -2.35
C HIS A 417 10.43 42.64 -2.14
N ARG A 418 10.14 41.80 -1.14
CA ARG A 418 8.78 41.30 -0.88
C ARG A 418 8.17 41.95 0.34
N LEU A 419 8.86 41.85 1.47
CA LEU A 419 8.46 42.40 2.77
C LEU A 419 9.74 42.65 3.57
N GLY A 420 9.78 43.79 4.26
CA GLY A 420 10.88 44.18 5.13
C GLY A 420 11.22 45.65 4.98
N PHE A 421 11.98 46.16 5.94
CA PHE A 421 12.58 47.47 5.84
C PHE A 421 13.84 47.40 4.97
N GLU A 422 13.92 48.32 4.02
CA GLU A 422 15.15 48.61 3.29
C GLU A 422 16.04 49.53 4.13
N GLU A 423 17.34 49.60 3.82
CA GLU A 423 18.34 50.39 4.55
C GLU A 423 17.92 51.85 4.78
N ASN A 424 17.17 52.44 3.83
CA ASN A 424 16.74 53.83 3.87
C ASN A 424 15.36 54.08 4.53
N THR A 425 14.73 53.05 5.12
CA THR A 425 13.34 53.16 5.61
C THR A 425 13.15 53.15 7.12
N LEU A 426 14.17 52.82 7.92
CA LEU A 426 14.10 52.75 9.38
C LEU A 426 14.48 54.06 10.07
#